data_AF-A0A931EMV8-F1
#
_entry.id   AF-A0A931EMV8-F1
#
_cell.length_a   1.000
_cell.length_b   1.000
_cell.length_c   1.000
_cell.angle_alpha   90.00
_cell.angle_beta   90.00
_cell.angle_gamma   90.00
#
_symmetry.space_group_name_H-M   'P 1'
#
loop_
_entity.id
_entity.type
_entity.pdbx_description
1 polymer ?
#
loop_
_entity_poly.entity_id
_entity_poly.type
_entity_poly.pdbx_seq_one_letter_code
_entity_poly.pdbx_strand_id
1 'polypeptide(L)'
;MTDESKTTTPAPGQESQITETTPAPGQESQNKLLTQDDVDRIVADRLKREREKARKEFEAEKTEVERRAKLEESERLKLEKDEAEKKALIAEARVLKAERKAELTGKVTNPERVLLLMGDKAGDYFGEDGAVNAETVLKDFPEYAPAAETNKPAATPLPGVRPALGKPPSTETQMRDAAKKGNVRDYIRLSFKKE
;
A
#
# COMPACT_ATOMS: atom_id res chain seq x y z
N MET A 1 28.78 7.80 41.46
CA MET A 1 29.33 8.25 40.17
C MET A 1 30.74 7.70 40.08
N THR A 2 30.89 6.56 39.41
CA THR A 2 32.16 5.95 39.04
C THR A 2 32.39 6.31 37.58
N ASP A 3 33.40 7.13 37.33
CA ASP A 3 33.79 7.57 36.00
C ASP A 3 35.11 6.93 35.58
N GLU A 4 35.10 6.49 34.33
CA GLU A 4 36.17 6.18 33.38
C GLU A 4 37.37 5.29 33.79
N SER A 5 37.50 4.17 33.06
CA SER A 5 38.69 3.34 33.02
C SER A 5 39.05 2.97 31.58
N LYS A 6 40.35 3.16 31.29
CA LYS A 6 41.20 2.55 30.24
C LYS A 6 41.34 3.25 28.89
N THR A 7 42.19 4.28 28.93
CA THR A 7 43.23 4.51 27.92
C THR A 7 44.37 3.50 28.12
N THR A 8 44.71 2.70 27.10
CA THR A 8 45.91 1.85 27.08
C THR A 8 46.91 2.45 26.09
N THR A 9 47.96 3.03 26.66
CA THR A 9 49.19 3.54 26.02
C THR A 9 50.09 2.36 25.60
N PRO A 10 50.85 2.45 24.49
CA PRO A 10 51.64 1.33 23.96
C PRO A 10 53.00 1.19 24.66
N ALA A 11 53.51 -0.05 24.73
CA ALA A 11 54.88 -0.36 25.15
C ALA A 11 55.80 -0.59 23.94
N PRO A 12 57.10 -0.23 24.03
CA PRO A 12 58.02 -0.13 22.90
C PRO A 12 58.85 -1.40 22.67
N GLY A 13 59.35 -1.55 21.44
CA GLY A 13 60.55 -2.32 21.15
C GLY A 13 60.33 -3.75 20.66
N GLN A 14 60.38 -3.93 19.34
CA GLN A 14 61.09 -5.06 18.74
C GLN A 14 61.63 -4.64 17.37
N GLU A 15 62.93 -4.37 17.36
CA GLU A 15 63.77 -4.09 16.22
C GLU A 15 63.61 -5.21 15.19
N SER A 16 63.07 -4.88 14.02
CA SER A 16 63.12 -5.77 12.87
C SER A 16 64.54 -5.77 12.32
N GLN A 17 65.18 -6.93 12.39
CA GLN A 17 66.49 -7.24 11.86
C GLN A 17 66.60 -6.77 10.41
N ILE A 18 67.52 -5.85 10.18
CA ILE A 18 68.02 -5.48 8.87
C ILE A 18 68.96 -6.64 8.48
N THR A 19 68.51 -7.57 7.65
CA THR A 19 69.40 -8.55 7.00
C THR A 19 70.25 -7.82 5.98
N GLU A 20 71.39 -7.31 6.43
CA GLU A 20 72.47 -6.80 5.60
C GLU A 20 73.08 -7.98 4.82
N THR A 21 72.64 -8.14 3.57
CA THR A 21 73.22 -9.12 2.64
C THR A 21 74.30 -8.41 1.85
N THR A 22 75.56 -8.64 2.23
CA THR A 22 76.76 -8.25 1.48
C THR A 22 76.67 -8.77 0.04
N PRO A 23 76.75 -7.91 -1.00
CA PRO A 23 76.79 -8.39 -2.38
C PRO A 23 78.19 -8.96 -2.67
N ALA A 24 78.21 -10.20 -3.14
CA ALA A 24 79.42 -10.85 -3.64
C ALA A 24 80.00 -10.06 -4.84
N PRO A 25 81.33 -9.89 -4.93
CA PRO A 25 81.95 -9.17 -6.04
C PRO A 25 82.01 -10.12 -7.24
N GLY A 26 81.11 -9.96 -8.20
CA GLY A 26 81.15 -10.80 -9.40
C GLY A 26 79.90 -10.89 -10.26
N GLN A 27 78.90 -10.03 -10.07
CA GLN A 27 77.87 -9.86 -11.09
C GLN A 27 78.12 -8.55 -11.80
N GLU A 28 78.69 -8.68 -13.00
CA GLU A 28 78.63 -7.67 -14.06
C GLU A 28 77.24 -7.04 -14.01
N SER A 29 77.22 -5.77 -13.60
CA SER A 29 76.08 -4.90 -13.81
C SER A 29 75.98 -4.76 -15.32
N GLN A 30 75.29 -5.72 -15.95
CA GLN A 30 74.81 -5.59 -17.31
C GLN A 30 73.90 -4.37 -17.29
N ASN A 31 74.48 -3.21 -17.61
CA ASN A 31 73.77 -2.04 -18.10
C ASN A 31 72.99 -2.50 -19.34
N LYS A 32 71.88 -3.20 -19.15
CA LYS A 32 70.88 -3.45 -20.18
C LYS A 32 70.25 -2.10 -20.41
N LEU A 33 70.77 -1.35 -21.39
CA LEU A 33 70.06 -0.21 -21.95
C LEU A 33 68.69 -0.74 -22.35
N LEU A 34 67.64 -0.23 -21.69
CA LEU A 34 66.27 -0.62 -21.97
C LEU A 34 66.03 -0.41 -23.47
N THR A 35 65.83 -1.50 -24.21
CA THR A 35 65.59 -1.40 -25.65
C THR A 35 64.15 -0.97 -25.90
N GLN A 36 63.87 -0.43 -27.08
CA GLN A 36 62.50 -0.05 -27.47
C GLN A 36 61.54 -1.25 -27.33
N ASP A 37 62.00 -2.45 -27.66
CA ASP A 37 61.23 -3.70 -27.53
C ASP A 37 60.89 -4.04 -26.06
N ASP A 38 61.78 -3.72 -25.12
CA ASP A 38 61.53 -3.90 -23.68
C ASP A 38 60.46 -2.91 -23.19
N VAL A 39 60.49 -1.66 -23.68
CA VAL A 39 59.45 -0.66 -23.38
C VAL A 39 58.11 -1.10 -23.93
N ASP A 40 58.05 -1.57 -25.17
CA ASP A 40 56.81 -2.00 -25.81
C ASP A 40 56.19 -3.22 -25.10
N ARG A 41 57.01 -4.17 -24.62
CA ARG A 41 56.53 -5.26 -23.75
C ARG A 41 55.95 -4.77 -22.44
N ILE A 42 56.62 -3.83 -21.76
CA ILE A 42 56.15 -3.28 -20.49
C ILE A 42 54.81 -2.55 -20.69
N VAL A 43 54.67 -1.79 -21.78
CA VAL A 43 53.43 -1.10 -22.14
C VAL A 43 52.33 -2.13 -22.43
N ALA A 44 52.61 -3.15 -23.25
CA ALA A 44 51.64 -4.20 -23.56
C ALA A 44 51.15 -4.95 -22.32
N ASP A 45 52.07 -5.31 -21.41
CA ASP A 45 51.74 -5.97 -20.14
C ASP A 45 50.90 -5.07 -19.24
N ARG A 46 51.24 -3.78 -19.15
CA ARG A 46 50.47 -2.82 -18.36
C ARG A 46 49.07 -2.63 -18.91
N LEU A 47 48.94 -2.53 -20.23
CA LEU A 47 47.67 -2.35 -20.93
C LEU A 47 46.80 -3.61 -20.83
N LYS A 48 47.41 -4.80 -20.83
CA LYS A 48 46.71 -6.07 -20.57
C LYS A 48 46.19 -6.13 -19.13
N ARG A 49 47.02 -5.82 -18.14
CA ARG A 49 46.59 -5.77 -16.73
C ARG A 49 45.49 -4.75 -16.50
N GLU A 50 45.57 -3.59 -17.14
CA GLU A 50 44.55 -2.56 -17.03
C GLU A 50 43.22 -3.00 -17.65
N ARG A 51 43.25 -3.63 -18.83
CA ARG A 51 42.06 -4.22 -19.46
C ARG A 51 41.44 -5.33 -18.62
N GLU A 52 42.26 -6.19 -18.03
CA GLU A 52 41.78 -7.25 -17.13
C GLU A 52 41.16 -6.67 -15.86
N LYS A 53 41.76 -5.62 -15.31
CA LYS A 53 41.23 -4.93 -14.13
C LYS A 53 39.90 -4.24 -14.44
N ALA A 54 39.83 -3.49 -15.55
CA ALA A 54 38.60 -2.82 -15.98
C ALA A 54 37.47 -3.82 -16.27
N ARG A 55 37.77 -4.97 -16.88
CA ARG A 55 36.77 -6.04 -17.08
C ARG A 55 36.25 -6.59 -15.76
N LYS A 56 37.14 -6.88 -14.80
CA LYS A 56 36.74 -7.37 -13.47
C LYS A 56 35.91 -6.35 -12.70
N GLU A 57 36.28 -5.07 -12.76
CA GLU A 57 35.54 -3.97 -12.13
C GLU A 57 34.14 -3.86 -12.76
N PHE A 58 34.03 -3.92 -14.09
CA PHE A 58 32.74 -3.88 -14.79
C PHE A 58 31.85 -5.07 -14.48
N GLU A 59 32.40 -6.28 -14.44
CA GLU A 59 31.66 -7.49 -14.07
C GLU A 59 31.20 -7.43 -12.61
N ALA A 60 32.05 -6.97 -11.69
CA ALA A 60 31.69 -6.79 -10.29
C ALA A 60 30.56 -5.75 -10.12
N GLU A 61 30.67 -4.60 -10.78
CA GLU A 61 29.65 -3.55 -10.75
C GLU A 61 28.31 -4.04 -11.32
N LYS A 62 28.34 -4.78 -12.43
CA LYS A 62 27.14 -5.38 -13.01
C LYS A 62 26.46 -6.36 -12.05
N THR A 63 27.24 -7.24 -11.39
CA THR A 63 26.67 -8.19 -10.43
C THR A 63 26.09 -7.52 -9.18
N GLU A 64 26.70 -6.43 -8.72
CA GLU A 64 26.23 -5.68 -7.57
C GLU A 64 24.94 -4.91 -7.90
N VAL A 65 24.87 -4.31 -9.10
CA VAL A 65 23.63 -3.66 -9.59
C VAL A 65 22.51 -4.68 -9.73
N GLU A 66 22.78 -5.86 -10.29
CA GLU A 66 21.77 -6.93 -10.41
C GLU A 66 21.32 -7.46 -9.03
N ARG A 67 22.23 -7.56 -8.05
CA ARG A 67 21.84 -7.93 -6.67
C ARG A 67 20.96 -6.86 -6.04
N ARG A 68 21.31 -5.58 -6.17
CA ARG A 68 20.54 -4.46 -5.62
C ARG A 68 19.16 -4.38 -6.25
N ALA A 69 19.06 -4.52 -7.57
CA ALA A 69 17.78 -4.54 -8.28
C ALA A 69 16.87 -5.68 -7.81
N LYS A 70 17.41 -6.90 -7.64
CA LYS A 70 16.65 -8.04 -7.11
C LYS A 70 16.16 -7.83 -5.68
N LEU A 71 16.98 -7.19 -4.84
CA LEU A 71 16.59 -6.85 -3.47
C LEU A 71 15.48 -5.79 -3.48
N GLU A 72 15.61 -4.72 -4.25
CA GLU A 72 14.60 -3.66 -4.36
C GLU A 72 13.27 -4.18 -4.93
N GLU A 73 13.30 -5.05 -5.95
CA GLU A 73 12.09 -5.70 -6.49
C GLU A 73 11.40 -6.57 -5.43
N SER A 74 12.17 -7.32 -4.64
CA SER A 74 11.62 -8.17 -3.58
C SER A 74 10.99 -7.36 -2.43
N GLU A 75 11.54 -6.18 -2.13
CA GLU A 75 11.00 -5.27 -1.11
C GLU A 75 9.73 -4.57 -1.63
N ARG A 76 9.72 -4.13 -2.89
CA ARG A 76 8.50 -3.59 -3.52
C ARG A 76 7.37 -4.61 -3.55
N LEU A 77 7.65 -5.86 -3.90
CA LEU A 77 6.65 -6.93 -3.91
C LEU A 77 6.06 -7.21 -2.53
N LYS A 78 6.86 -7.10 -1.46
CA LYS A 78 6.34 -7.24 -0.08
C LYS A 78 5.45 -6.06 0.30
N LEU A 79 5.89 -4.83 0.03
CA LEU A 79 5.10 -3.64 0.31
C LEU A 79 3.77 -3.63 -0.47
N GLU A 80 3.79 -4.04 -1.73
CA GLU A 80 2.58 -4.11 -2.56
C GLU A 80 1.59 -5.17 -2.01
N LYS A 81 2.09 -6.31 -1.53
CA LYS A 81 1.26 -7.31 -0.87
C LYS A 81 0.68 -6.80 0.44
N ASP A 82 1.50 -6.20 1.30
CA ASP A 82 1.03 -5.64 2.57
C ASP A 82 -0.02 -4.53 2.35
N GLU A 83 0.16 -3.70 1.32
CA GLU A 83 -0.84 -2.70 0.93
C GLU A 83 -2.12 -3.32 0.38
N ALA A 84 -2.00 -4.36 -0.45
CA ALA A 84 -3.16 -5.08 -0.99
C ALA A 84 -3.95 -5.77 0.12
N GLU A 85 -3.27 -6.41 1.07
CA GLU A 85 -3.89 -7.04 2.24
C GLU A 85 -4.58 -6.01 3.13
N LYS A 86 -3.94 -4.86 3.41
CA LYS A 86 -4.59 -3.77 4.16
C LYS A 86 -5.83 -3.25 3.43
N LYS A 87 -5.76 -3.09 2.10
CA LYS A 87 -6.91 -2.66 1.29
C LYS A 87 -8.03 -3.70 1.32
N ALA A 88 -7.70 -4.99 1.26
CA ALA A 88 -8.66 -6.09 1.38
C ALA A 88 -9.36 -6.09 2.75
N LEU A 89 -8.59 -6.03 3.84
CA LEU A 89 -9.13 -5.98 5.20
C LEU A 89 -10.05 -4.76 5.42
N ILE A 90 -9.67 -3.58 4.89
CA ILE A 90 -10.52 -2.38 4.97
C ILE A 90 -11.81 -2.57 4.14
N ALA A 91 -11.72 -3.20 2.97
CA ALA A 91 -12.88 -3.46 2.13
C ALA A 91 -13.84 -4.46 2.80
N GLU A 92 -13.32 -5.56 3.34
CA GLU A 92 -14.08 -6.56 4.10
C GLU A 92 -14.74 -5.93 5.33
N ALA A 93 -14.01 -5.14 6.10
CA ALA A 93 -14.57 -4.43 7.26
C ALA A 93 -15.69 -3.46 6.86
N ARG A 94 -15.59 -2.80 5.69
CA ARG A 94 -16.66 -1.93 5.17
C ARG A 94 -17.89 -2.73 4.74
N VAL A 95 -17.70 -3.87 4.09
CA VAL A 95 -18.80 -4.75 3.68
C VAL A 95 -19.52 -5.29 4.91
N LEU A 96 -18.79 -5.86 5.86
CA LEU A 96 -19.36 -6.37 7.11
C LEU A 96 -20.10 -5.28 7.90
N LYS A 97 -19.54 -4.06 7.97
CA LYS A 97 -20.23 -2.93 8.61
C LYS A 97 -21.50 -2.54 7.87
N ALA A 98 -21.52 -2.58 6.55
CA ALA A 98 -22.68 -2.27 5.73
C ALA A 98 -23.78 -3.33 5.87
N GLU A 99 -23.42 -4.61 5.87
CA GLU A 99 -24.34 -5.74 6.08
C GLU A 99 -24.99 -5.68 7.46
N ARG A 100 -24.20 -5.53 8.52
CA ARG A 100 -24.71 -5.38 9.89
C ARG A 100 -25.59 -4.14 10.05
N LYS A 101 -25.27 -3.04 9.36
CA LYS A 101 -26.12 -1.84 9.35
C LYS A 101 -27.45 -2.10 8.64
N ALA A 102 -27.44 -2.86 7.55
CA ALA A 102 -28.65 -3.22 6.82
C ALA A 102 -29.58 -4.09 7.70
N GLU A 103 -29.03 -5.04 8.46
CA GLU A 103 -29.80 -5.91 9.36
C GLU A 103 -30.49 -5.16 10.51
N LEU A 104 -29.88 -4.07 10.98
CA LEU A 104 -30.40 -3.20 12.03
C LEU A 104 -31.33 -2.10 11.51
N THR A 105 -31.27 -1.79 10.21
CA THR A 105 -32.08 -0.72 9.60
C THR A 105 -33.56 -1.11 9.68
N GLY A 106 -34.38 -0.22 10.26
CA GLY A 106 -35.82 -0.46 10.47
C GLY A 106 -36.16 -1.23 11.76
N LYS A 107 -35.19 -1.88 12.39
CA LYS A 107 -35.36 -2.50 13.73
C LYS A 107 -34.92 -1.56 14.85
N VAL A 108 -34.08 -0.58 14.53
CA VAL A 108 -33.44 0.34 15.49
C VAL A 108 -33.44 1.75 14.90
N THR A 109 -33.60 2.79 15.74
CA THR A 109 -33.63 4.20 15.30
C THR A 109 -32.28 4.71 14.79
N ASN A 110 -31.17 4.25 15.38
CA ASN A 110 -29.82 4.63 14.98
C ASN A 110 -28.89 3.40 14.88
N PRO A 111 -28.82 2.74 13.71
CA PRO A 111 -28.03 1.53 13.53
C PRO A 111 -26.52 1.79 13.63
N GLU A 112 -26.03 2.98 13.27
CA GLU A 112 -24.59 3.28 13.36
C GLU A 112 -24.10 3.41 14.80
N ARG A 113 -24.88 4.08 15.64
CA ARG A 113 -24.56 4.24 17.07
C ARG A 113 -24.61 2.91 17.78
N VAL A 114 -25.60 2.09 17.46
CA VAL A 114 -25.73 0.74 18.00
C VAL A 114 -24.58 -0.16 17.57
N LEU A 115 -24.14 -0.14 16.31
CA LEU A 115 -22.97 -0.91 15.88
C LEU A 115 -21.69 -0.49 16.59
N LEU A 116 -21.55 0.80 16.92
CA LEU A 116 -20.42 1.29 17.70
C LEU A 116 -20.45 0.73 19.12
N LEU A 117 -21.61 0.76 19.78
CA LEU A 117 -21.80 0.24 21.14
C LEU A 117 -21.67 -1.29 21.23
N MET A 118 -22.12 -2.00 20.19
CA MET A 118 -21.93 -3.44 20.06
C MET A 118 -20.47 -3.81 19.81
N GLY A 119 -19.69 -2.97 19.13
CA GLY A 119 -18.27 -3.22 18.88
C GLY A 119 -17.46 -3.40 20.18
N ASP A 120 -17.82 -2.65 21.22
CA ASP A 120 -17.19 -2.74 22.55
C ASP A 120 -17.66 -3.98 23.35
N LYS A 121 -18.74 -4.64 22.91
CA LYS A 121 -19.43 -5.77 23.58
C LYS A 121 -19.81 -6.88 22.59
N ALA A 122 -18.94 -7.15 21.62
CA ALA A 122 -19.31 -7.92 20.42
C ALA A 122 -19.84 -9.32 20.72
N GLY A 123 -19.36 -9.99 21.79
CA GLY A 123 -19.71 -11.38 22.07
C GLY A 123 -21.20 -11.68 22.28
N ASP A 124 -22.00 -10.71 22.75
CA ASP A 124 -23.38 -10.97 23.20
C ASP A 124 -24.45 -10.63 22.15
N TYR A 125 -24.08 -9.91 21.10
CA TYR A 125 -25.03 -9.38 20.11
C TYR A 125 -24.91 -10.00 18.71
N PHE A 126 -23.87 -10.79 18.46
CA PHE A 126 -23.69 -11.54 17.22
C PHE A 126 -24.06 -13.01 17.43
N GLY A 127 -24.85 -13.59 16.51
CA GLY A 127 -25.10 -15.02 16.47
C GLY A 127 -23.90 -15.82 15.97
N GLU A 128 -24.00 -17.16 16.00
CA GLU A 128 -22.95 -18.07 15.49
C GLU A 128 -22.58 -17.79 14.02
N ASP A 129 -23.54 -17.30 13.24
CA ASP A 129 -23.37 -16.93 11.82
C ASP A 129 -22.82 -15.50 11.62
N GLY A 130 -22.51 -14.78 12.71
CA GLY A 130 -22.06 -13.38 12.67
C GLY A 130 -23.15 -12.34 12.41
N ALA A 131 -24.41 -12.78 12.31
CA ALA A 131 -25.60 -11.94 12.14
C ALA A 131 -25.96 -11.18 13.42
N VAL A 132 -26.57 -9.99 13.27
CA VAL A 132 -26.95 -9.12 14.38
C VAL A 132 -28.30 -9.53 14.99
N ASN A 133 -28.28 -9.85 16.28
CA ASN A 133 -29.49 -10.14 17.06
C ASN A 133 -30.15 -8.84 17.53
N ALA A 134 -31.00 -8.24 16.70
CA ALA A 134 -31.65 -6.97 17.02
C ALA A 134 -32.50 -7.01 18.32
N GLU A 135 -33.03 -8.16 18.71
CA GLU A 135 -33.82 -8.31 19.94
C GLU A 135 -32.97 -8.19 21.21
N THR A 136 -31.77 -8.77 21.23
CA THR A 136 -30.85 -8.64 22.37
C THR A 136 -30.32 -7.22 22.47
N VAL A 137 -30.04 -6.60 21.32
CA VAL A 137 -29.68 -5.18 21.22
C VAL A 137 -30.77 -4.29 21.79
N LEU A 138 -32.04 -4.51 21.45
CA LEU A 138 -33.16 -3.70 21.94
C LEU A 138 -33.45 -3.93 23.42
N LYS A 139 -33.13 -5.10 23.95
CA LYS A 139 -33.25 -5.41 25.38
C LYS A 139 -32.23 -4.62 26.22
N ASP A 140 -31.00 -4.51 25.73
CA ASP A 140 -29.92 -3.81 26.44
C ASP A 140 -29.92 -2.30 26.14
N PHE A 141 -30.39 -1.89 24.97
CA PHE A 141 -30.50 -0.50 24.55
C PHE A 141 -31.93 -0.14 24.09
N PRO A 142 -32.89 -0.10 25.02
CA PRO A 142 -34.29 0.20 24.70
C PRO A 142 -34.50 1.62 24.14
N GLU A 143 -33.56 2.53 24.39
CA GLU A 143 -33.54 3.91 23.86
C GLU A 143 -33.45 3.99 22.34
N TYR A 144 -32.97 2.92 21.67
CA TYR A 144 -32.93 2.86 20.21
C TYR A 144 -34.10 2.06 19.62
N ALA A 145 -35.10 1.69 20.43
CA ALA A 145 -36.33 1.10 19.92
C ALA A 145 -36.96 2.03 18.87
N PRO A 146 -37.49 1.47 17.77
CA PRO A 146 -38.14 2.25 16.74
C PRO A 146 -39.29 3.00 17.40
N ALA A 147 -39.21 4.34 17.40
CA ALA A 147 -40.27 5.16 17.94
C ALA A 147 -41.58 4.74 17.24
N ALA A 148 -42.54 4.24 18.02
CA ALA A 148 -43.87 3.94 17.50
C ALA A 148 -44.34 5.20 16.76
N GLU A 149 -44.73 5.01 15.50
CA GLU A 149 -45.12 6.07 14.57
C GLU A 149 -46.18 6.99 15.19
N THR A 150 -45.76 8.05 15.88
CA THR A 150 -46.63 9.16 16.24
C THR A 150 -46.14 10.47 15.67
N ASN A 151 -44.95 10.49 15.07
CA ASN A 151 -44.53 11.59 14.22
C ASN A 151 -43.60 11.05 13.13
N LYS A 152 -44.18 10.54 12.05
CA LYS A 152 -43.61 10.82 10.73
C LYS A 152 -43.59 12.35 10.66
N PRO A 153 -42.44 13.06 10.65
CA PRO A 153 -42.49 14.47 10.34
C PRO A 153 -43.06 14.53 8.93
N ALA A 154 -44.29 15.03 8.81
CA ALA A 154 -44.75 15.61 7.58
C ALA A 154 -43.62 16.54 7.15
N ALA A 155 -42.99 16.23 6.02
CA ALA A 155 -41.95 17.07 5.47
C ALA A 155 -42.57 18.46 5.28
N THR A 156 -42.37 19.36 6.23
CA THR A 156 -42.68 20.78 6.07
C THR A 156 -41.72 21.24 4.98
N PRO A 157 -42.19 21.54 3.76
CA PRO A 157 -41.29 22.02 2.74
C PRO A 157 -40.73 23.37 3.20
N LEU A 158 -39.41 23.44 3.36
CA LEU A 158 -38.69 24.70 3.50
C LEU A 158 -39.07 25.59 2.30
N PRO A 159 -39.49 26.85 2.50
CA PRO A 159 -39.75 27.76 1.39
C PRO A 159 -38.44 27.99 0.64
N GLY A 160 -38.30 27.38 -0.55
CA GLY A 160 -37.17 27.61 -1.46
C GLY A 160 -36.38 26.37 -1.89
N VAL A 161 -36.60 25.18 -1.32
CA VAL A 161 -35.92 23.96 -1.78
C VAL A 161 -36.84 23.12 -2.64
N ARG A 162 -36.59 23.11 -3.96
CA ARG A 162 -37.27 22.20 -4.90
C ARG A 162 -36.96 20.76 -4.48
N PRO A 163 -37.95 19.86 -4.34
CA PRO A 163 -37.67 18.46 -4.08
C PRO A 163 -36.82 17.91 -5.24
N ALA A 164 -35.76 17.18 -4.89
CA ALA A 164 -34.89 16.51 -5.85
C ALA A 164 -35.76 15.68 -6.79
N LEU A 165 -35.81 16.09 -8.06
CA LEU A 165 -36.52 15.42 -9.11
C LEU A 165 -35.92 14.01 -9.23
N GLY A 166 -36.60 13.01 -8.69
CA GLY A 166 -36.35 11.62 -9.06
C GLY A 166 -36.30 11.54 -10.58
N LYS A 167 -35.33 10.80 -11.12
CA LYS A 167 -35.16 10.58 -12.56
C LYS A 167 -36.56 10.41 -13.18
N PRO A 168 -36.97 11.26 -14.14
CA PRO A 168 -38.31 11.16 -14.68
C PRO A 168 -38.51 9.75 -15.24
N PRO A 169 -39.70 9.14 -15.04
CA PRO A 169 -39.99 7.82 -15.59
C PRO A 169 -39.69 7.83 -17.09
N SER A 170 -39.19 6.73 -17.64
CA SER A 170 -38.87 6.66 -19.07
C SER A 170 -40.07 7.10 -19.92
N THR A 171 -39.82 7.66 -21.10
CA THR A 171 -40.85 8.09 -22.06
C THR A 171 -41.89 6.99 -22.32
N GLU A 172 -41.47 5.72 -22.28
CA GLU A 172 -42.38 4.58 -22.41
C GLU A 172 -43.33 4.42 -21.22
N THR A 173 -42.85 4.56 -20.00
CA THR A 173 -43.70 4.56 -18.79
C THR A 173 -44.67 5.74 -18.80
N GLN A 174 -44.22 6.91 -19.26
CA GLN A 174 -45.09 8.09 -19.39
C GLN A 174 -46.19 7.90 -20.46
N MET A 175 -45.87 7.25 -21.59
CA MET A 175 -46.87 6.93 -22.63
C MET A 175 -47.91 5.93 -22.14
N ARG A 176 -47.50 4.88 -21.41
CA ARG A 176 -48.45 3.90 -20.84
C ARG A 176 -49.40 4.55 -19.83
N ASP A 177 -48.90 5.46 -19.00
CA ASP A 177 -49.73 6.18 -18.04
C ASP A 177 -50.66 7.20 -18.73
N ALA A 178 -50.19 7.89 -19.78
CA ALA A 178 -51.04 8.80 -20.56
C ALA A 178 -52.17 8.06 -21.28
N ALA A 179 -51.89 6.86 -21.83
CA ALA A 179 -52.88 6.00 -22.44
C ALA A 179 -53.92 5.49 -21.42
N LYS A 180 -53.47 5.05 -20.24
CA LYS A 180 -54.37 4.62 -19.14
C LYS A 180 -55.25 5.75 -18.62
N LYS A 181 -54.73 6.98 -18.57
CA LYS A 181 -55.46 8.17 -18.12
C LYS A 181 -56.34 8.79 -19.22
N GLY A 182 -56.37 8.21 -20.43
CA GLY A 182 -57.14 8.72 -21.56
C GLY A 182 -56.66 10.08 -22.08
N ASN A 183 -55.45 10.51 -21.70
CA ASN A 183 -54.92 11.82 -22.08
C ASN A 183 -54.15 11.71 -23.41
N VAL A 184 -54.93 11.69 -24.50
CA VAL A 184 -54.46 11.51 -25.88
C VAL A 184 -53.46 12.58 -26.30
N ARG A 185 -53.60 13.81 -25.79
CA ARG A 185 -52.69 14.93 -26.11
C ARG A 185 -51.27 14.68 -25.61
N ASP A 186 -51.12 14.12 -24.42
CA ASP A 186 -49.81 13.81 -23.85
C ASP A 186 -49.20 12.55 -24.48
N TYR A 187 -50.03 11.55 -24.83
CA TYR A 187 -49.58 10.38 -25.59
C TYR A 187 -49.02 10.75 -26.97
N ILE A 188 -49.70 11.62 -27.71
CA ILE A 188 -49.24 12.10 -29.02
C ILE A 188 -47.92 12.90 -28.87
N ARG A 189 -47.85 13.80 -27.89
CA ARG A 189 -46.61 14.57 -27.66
C ARG A 189 -45.41 13.68 -27.34
N LEU A 190 -45.61 12.63 -26.54
CA LEU A 190 -44.55 11.73 -26.12
C LEU A 190 -44.12 10.75 -27.23
N SER A 191 -45.02 10.38 -28.14
CA SER A 191 -44.71 9.50 -29.28
C SER A 191 -43.83 10.16 -30.35
N PHE A 192 -43.94 11.48 -30.55
CA PHE A 192 -43.06 12.23 -31.47
C PHE A 192 -41.71 12.64 -30.86
N LYS A 193 -41.47 12.37 -29.57
CA LYS A 193 -40.21 12.73 -28.88
C LYS A 193 -39.17 11.61 -28.90
N LYS A 194 -39.42 10.53 -29.67
CA LYS A 194 -38.61 9.31 -29.72
C LYS A 194 -37.68 9.25 -30.95
N GLU A 195 -37.49 10.36 -31.67
CA GLU A 195 -36.52 10.52 -32.76
C GLU A 195 -35.26 11.25 -32.29
#